data_AF-A0A949L395-F1
#
_entry.id   AF-A0A949L395-F1
#
_cell.length_a   1.000
_cell.length_b   1.000
_cell.length_c   1.000
_cell.angle_alpha   90.00
_cell.angle_beta   90.00
_cell.angle_gamma   90.00
#
_symmetry.space_group_name_H-M   'P 1'
#
loop_
_entity.id
_entity.type
_entity.pdbx_description
1 polymer ?
#
loop_
_entity_poly.entity_id
_entity_poly.type
_entity_poly.pdbx_seq_one_letter_code
_entity_poly.pdbx_strand_id
1 'polypeptide(L)' 'MYYFGMVLFASGMVVVFGSDRFFKKGKIKDLKSLLKIKSAGLGLTVLGMIIMIYNYR' A
#
# COMPACT_ATOMS: atom_id res chain seq x y z
N MET A 1 15.16 11.79 -5.11
CA MET A 1 13.97 10.99 -5.48
C MET A 1 13.79 9.76 -4.57
N TYR A 2 14.86 9.26 -3.95
CA TYR A 2 14.81 8.23 -2.91
C TYR A 2 13.83 8.50 -1.74
N TYR A 3 13.84 9.69 -1.13
CA TYR A 3 12.89 10.07 -0.06
C TYR A 3 11.42 10.01 -0.52
N PHE A 4 11.15 10.37 -1.77
CA PHE A 4 9.81 10.33 -2.34
C PHE A 4 9.31 8.88 -2.50
N GLY A 5 10.19 8.00 -3.00
CA GLY A 5 9.92 6.56 -3.05
C GLY A 5 9.70 5.95 -1.66
N MET A 6 10.45 6.41 -0.65
CA MET A 6 10.31 5.97 0.74
C MET A 6 8.93 6.35 1.33
N VAL A 7 8.45 7.57 1.05
CA VAL A 7 7.12 8.03 1.47
C VAL A 7 6.00 7.26 0.74
N LEU A 8 6.16 6.98 -0.54
CA LEU A 8 5.24 6.14 -1.32
C LEU A 8 5.18 4.70 -0.79
N PHE A 9 6.34 4.15 -0.41
CA PHE A 9 6.41 2.81 0.17
C PHE A 9 5.73 2.76 1.54
N ALA A 10 6.04 3.72 2.43
CA ALA A 10 5.43 3.81 3.76
C ALA A 10 3.91 4.01 3.68
N SER A 11 3.43 4.90 2.80
CA SER A 11 2.00 5.14 2.61
C SER A 11 1.27 3.91 2.05
N GLY A 12 1.84 3.21 1.06
CA GLY A 12 1.26 1.96 0.55
C GLY A 12 1.18 0.88 1.64
N MET A 13 2.21 0.79 2.50
CA MET A 13 2.22 -0.12 3.64
C MET A 13 1.10 0.20 4.64
N VAL A 14 0.89 1.48 4.95
CA VAL A 14 -0.22 1.94 5.81
C VAL A 14 -1.57 1.62 5.18
N VAL A 15 -1.74 1.73 3.86
CA VAL A 15 -3.00 1.36 3.18
C VAL A 15 -3.24 -0.15 3.26
N VAL A 16 -2.22 -0.98 3.01
CA VAL A 16 -2.33 -2.44 3.08
C VAL A 16 -2.73 -2.88 4.49
N PHE A 17 -1.92 -2.53 5.50
CA PHE A 17 -2.19 -2.94 6.89
C PHE A 17 -3.38 -2.22 7.51
N GLY A 18 -3.62 -0.97 7.11
CA GLY A 18 -4.79 -0.20 7.51
C GLY A 18 -6.06 -0.89 7.07
N SER A 19 -6.12 -1.37 5.83
CA SER A 19 -7.28 -2.08 5.28
C SER A 19 -7.62 -3.35 6.09
N ASP A 20 -6.62 -4.13 6.51
CA ASP A 20 -6.80 -5.28 7.40
C ASP A 20 -7.36 -4.87 8.78
N ARG A 21 -6.91 -3.73 9.32
CA ARG A 21 -7.43 -3.17 10.59
C ARG A 21 -8.89 -2.71 10.47
N PHE A 22 -9.27 -2.12 9.33
CA PHE A 22 -10.65 -1.72 9.04
C PHE A 22 -11.58 -2.92 8.81
N PHE A 23 -11.06 -3.99 8.21
CA PHE A 23 -11.77 -5.25 8.08
C PHE A 23 -12.02 -5.93 9.43
N LYS A 24 -10.99 -6.01 10.29
CA LYS A 24 -11.14 -6.53 11.67
C LYS A 24 -12.10 -5.72 12.52
N LYS A 25 -12.23 -4.42 12.28
CA LYS A 25 -13.20 -3.55 12.95
C LYS A 25 -14.63 -3.68 12.40
N GLY A 26 -14.87 -4.55 11.42
CA GLY A 26 -16.19 -4.74 10.79
C GLY A 26 -16.65 -3.56 9.92
N LYS A 27 -15.77 -2.58 9.66
CA LYS A 27 -16.07 -1.43 8.78
C LYS A 27 -16.07 -1.84 7.31
N ILE A 28 -15.26 -2.85 6.94
CA ILE A 28 -15.29 -3.49 5.63
C ILE A 28 -15.93 -4.86 5.83
N LYS A 29 -17.17 -5.04 5.37
CA LYS A 29 -17.92 -6.31 5.49
C LYS A 29 -17.66 -7.25 4.32
N ASP A 30 -17.24 -6.71 3.18
CA ASP A 30 -17.01 -7.45 1.94
C ASP A 30 -15.53 -7.81 1.74
N LEU A 31 -15.25 -9.12 1.64
CA LEU A 31 -13.92 -9.63 1.27
C LEU A 31 -13.45 -9.07 -0.07
N LYS A 32 -14.37 -8.88 -1.02
CA LYS A 32 -14.06 -8.36 -2.36
C LYS A 32 -13.59 -6.91 -2.31
N SER A 33 -14.16 -6.11 -1.42
CA SER A 33 -13.73 -4.72 -1.19
C SER A 33 -12.39 -4.67 -0.47
N LEU A 34 -12.17 -5.54 0.53
CA LEU A 34 -10.87 -5.67 1.18
C LEU A 34 -9.78 -6.00 0.16
N LEU A 35 -10.03 -6.97 -0.72
CA LEU A 35 -9.07 -7.41 -1.73
C LEU A 35 -8.74 -6.29 -2.73
N LYS A 36 -9.72 -5.49 -3.14
CA LYS A 36 -9.50 -4.32 -4.02
C LYS A 36 -8.60 -3.28 -3.35
N ILE A 37 -8.88 -2.92 -2.10
CA ILE A 37 -8.10 -1.91 -1.36
C ILE A 37 -6.69 -2.43 -1.10
N LYS A 38 -6.56 -3.71 -0.75
CA LYS A 38 -5.27 -4.37 -0.51
C LYS A 38 -4.44 -4.46 -1.78
N SER A 39 -5.06 -4.81 -2.92
CA SER A 39 -4.41 -4.83 -4.23
C SER A 39 -3.95 -3.42 -4.67
N ALA A 40 -4.78 -2.39 -4.44
CA ALA A 40 -4.40 -1.00 -4.71
C ALA A 40 -3.22 -0.54 -3.83
N GLY A 41 -3.23 -0.87 -2.53
CA GLY A 41 -2.13 -0.60 -1.62
C GLY A 41 -0.84 -1.33 -2.02
N LEU A 42 -0.94 -2.59 -2.44
CA LEU A 42 0.18 -3.38 -2.95
C LEU A 42 0.77 -2.76 -4.22
N GLY A 43 -0.07 -2.35 -5.17
CA GLY A 43 0.37 -1.64 -6.37
C GLY A 43 1.12 -0.35 -6.05
N LEU A 44 0.66 0.40 -5.04
CA LEU A 44 1.33 1.61 -4.56
C LEU A 44 2.73 1.31 -3.96
N THR A 45 2.86 0.26 -3.15
CA THR A 45 4.17 -0.18 -2.61
C THR A 45 5.11 -0.66 -3.70
N VAL A 46 4.61 -1.38 -4.70
CA VAL A 46 5.44 -1.87 -5.82
C VAL A 46 5.95 -0.69 -6.65
N LEU A 47 5.09 0.29 -6.96
CA LEU A 47 5.52 1.53 -7.64
C LEU A 47 6.55 2.31 -6.82
N GLY A 48 6.32 2.46 -5.51
CA GLY A 48 7.29 3.09 -4.60
C GLY A 48 8.65 2.37 -4.63
N MET A 49 8.64 1.04 -4.58
CA MET A 49 9.86 0.22 -4.63
C MET A 49 10.59 0.37 -5.97
N ILE A 50 9.87 0.35 -7.10
CA ILE A 50 10.46 0.55 -8.43
C ILE A 50 11.12 1.93 -8.53
N ILE A 51 10.46 2.98 -8.05
CA ILE A 51 11.00 4.35 -8.03
C ILE A 51 12.27 4.43 -7.15
N MET A 52 12.28 3.75 -6.00
CA MET A 52 13.47 3.70 -5.14
C MET A 52 14.64 2.98 -5.83
N ILE A 53 14.39 1.83 -6.46
CA ILE A 53 15.42 1.05 -7.17
C ILE A 53 15.99 1.83 -8.36
N TYR A 54 15.12 2.45 -9.16
CA TYR A 54 15.53 3.20 -10.35
C TYR A 54 16.30 4.48 -10.00
N ASN A 55 16.05 5.07 -8.83
CA ASN A 55 16.75 6.27 -8.40
C ASN A 55 18.03 6.01 -7.58
N TYR A 56 18.19 4.79 -7.07
CA TYR A 56 19.39 4.38 -6.33
C TYR A 56 20.54 3.97 -7.27
N ARG A 57 20.21 3.63 -8.54
CA ARG A 57 21.16 3.30 -9.60
C ARG A 57 21.65 4.57 -10.31
#